data_AF-A0A943NXW9-F1
#
_entry.id   AF-A0A943NXW9-F1
#
_cell.length_a   1.000
_cell.length_b   1.000
_cell.length_c   1.000
_cell.angle_alpha   90.00
_cell.angle_beta   90.00
_cell.angle_gamma   90.00
#
_symmetry.space_group_name_H-M   'P 1'
#
loop_
_entity.id
_entity.type
_entity.pdbx_description
1 polymer ?
#
loop_
_entity_poly.entity_id
_entity_poly.type
_entity_poly.pdbx_seq_one_letter_code
_entity_poly.pdbx_strand_id
1 'polypeptide(L)'
;MSKKDTSKYPGSLPNEVEEKPSPQEEPKDQDKVSEEDNAQEGRIPLEEMSSRQIGEKGEEIAAKYLIKRGYKIIQTNWTCQIGEVDIVAQDGDNVVLVEIKTRRILNKDDSIMPELAVNRAKQEKYRTLALMYAALHPALT
;
A
#
# COMPACT_ATOMS: atom_id res chain seq x y z
N MET A 1 -1.26 49.68 12.25
CA MET A 1 -2.56 48.95 12.26
C MET A 1 -3.11 49.05 10.84
N SER A 2 -3.60 48.03 10.12
CA SER A 2 -3.97 46.65 10.37
C SER A 2 -4.16 45.95 8.99
N LYS A 3 -3.67 44.71 8.83
CA LYS A 3 -4.11 43.54 8.02
C LYS A 3 -4.61 43.75 6.56
N LYS A 4 -4.01 43.11 5.52
CA LYS A 4 -4.25 41.73 4.98
C LYS A 4 -5.74 41.48 4.61
N ASP A 5 -6.16 40.87 3.50
CA ASP A 5 -5.57 39.90 2.58
C ASP A 5 -6.52 39.65 1.37
N THR A 6 -5.99 38.96 0.34
CA THR A 6 -6.62 37.99 -0.61
C THR A 6 -7.84 38.33 -1.50
N SER A 7 -7.68 38.07 -2.82
CA SER A 7 -8.56 37.15 -3.60
C SER A 7 -8.26 37.29 -5.10
N LYS A 8 -7.69 36.26 -5.73
CA LYS A 8 -7.63 36.17 -7.20
C LYS A 8 -7.46 34.73 -7.69
N TYR A 9 -8.54 33.96 -7.70
CA TYR A 9 -8.74 32.86 -8.66
C TYR A 9 -10.25 32.73 -8.93
N PRO A 10 -10.71 32.96 -10.17
CA PRO A 10 -12.06 32.61 -10.59
C PRO A 10 -12.10 31.21 -11.24
N GLY A 11 -13.22 30.52 -11.09
CA GLY A 11 -13.68 29.52 -12.07
C GLY A 11 -13.56 28.06 -11.64
N SER A 12 -14.63 27.55 -11.03
CA SER A 12 -14.89 26.11 -10.87
C SER A 12 -15.25 25.47 -12.21
N LEU A 13 -14.67 24.30 -12.51
CA LEU A 13 -15.30 23.27 -13.34
C LEU A 13 -15.69 22.11 -12.40
N PRO A 14 -16.88 21.52 -12.55
CA PRO A 14 -17.25 20.35 -11.78
C PRO A 14 -16.45 19.16 -12.34
N ASN A 15 -15.45 18.69 -11.59
CA ASN A 15 -14.87 17.37 -11.86
C ASN A 15 -15.93 16.34 -11.48
N GLU A 16 -16.36 15.55 -12.47
CA GLU A 16 -17.03 14.28 -12.23
C GLU A 16 -16.11 13.46 -11.33
N VAL A 17 -16.51 13.32 -10.06
CA VAL A 17 -15.81 12.49 -9.10
C VAL A 17 -16.13 11.06 -9.54
N GLU A 18 -15.18 10.38 -10.21
CA GLU A 18 -15.25 8.93 -10.28
C GLU A 18 -15.23 8.43 -8.83
N GLU A 19 -16.41 8.04 -8.32
CA GLU A 19 -16.55 7.46 -7.00
C GLU A 19 -15.76 6.15 -6.99
N LYS A 20 -14.54 6.23 -6.43
CA LYS A 20 -13.85 5.05 -5.91
C LYS A 20 -14.86 4.31 -5.03
N PRO A 21 -15.05 2.99 -5.21
CA PRO A 21 -16.04 2.26 -4.44
C PRO A 21 -15.83 2.56 -2.96
N SER A 22 -16.85 3.15 -2.34
CA SER A 22 -16.92 3.42 -0.90
C SER A 22 -16.52 2.16 -0.13
N PRO A 23 -15.94 2.25 1.09
CA PRO A 23 -15.79 1.12 2.00
C PRO A 23 -17.17 0.58 2.44
N GLN A 24 -17.94 0.07 1.50
CA GLN A 24 -19.17 -0.66 1.76
C GLN A 24 -18.77 -2.10 2.05
N GLU A 25 -18.94 -2.44 3.33
CA GLU A 25 -18.98 -3.76 3.96
C GLU A 25 -17.94 -4.78 3.46
N GLU A 26 -17.11 -5.29 4.39
CA GLU A 26 -16.41 -6.55 4.15
C GLU A 26 -17.38 -7.54 3.51
N PRO A 27 -17.01 -8.22 2.41
CA PRO A 27 -17.86 -9.28 1.90
C PRO A 27 -18.02 -10.25 3.05
N LYS A 28 -19.27 -10.39 3.54
CA LYS A 28 -19.61 -11.49 4.43
C LYS A 28 -19.19 -12.74 3.69
N ASP A 29 -18.16 -13.40 4.19
CA ASP A 29 -17.75 -14.73 3.79
C ASP A 29 -18.96 -15.65 4.00
N GLN A 30 -19.78 -15.77 2.96
CA GLN A 30 -20.75 -16.83 2.77
C GLN A 30 -20.47 -17.39 1.38
N ASP A 31 -19.56 -18.36 1.38
CA ASP A 31 -19.46 -19.44 0.42
C ASP A 31 -19.62 -19.07 -1.06
N LYS A 32 -18.51 -18.66 -1.67
CA LYS A 32 -18.18 -19.08 -3.04
C LYS A 32 -16.69 -19.28 -3.21
N VAL A 33 -16.25 -20.46 -2.77
CA VAL A 33 -15.03 -21.11 -3.27
C VAL A 33 -15.26 -21.33 -4.77
N SER A 34 -14.72 -20.46 -5.62
CA SER A 34 -14.53 -20.78 -7.03
C SER A 34 -13.15 -21.41 -7.18
N GLU A 35 -13.19 -22.72 -7.37
CA GLU A 35 -12.11 -23.61 -7.73
C GLU A 35 -11.27 -23.03 -8.89
N GLU A 36 -10.04 -22.63 -8.59
CA GLU A 36 -8.91 -22.88 -9.48
C GLU A 36 -7.91 -23.74 -8.70
N ASP A 37 -8.29 -25.00 -8.55
CA ASP A 37 -7.39 -26.09 -8.21
C ASP A 37 -6.55 -26.45 -9.44
N ASN A 38 -5.27 -26.07 -9.44
CA ASN A 38 -4.16 -27.00 -9.73
C ASN A 38 -2.78 -26.33 -9.57
N ALA A 39 -2.18 -26.51 -8.38
CA ALA A 39 -0.75 -26.74 -8.18
C ALA A 39 -0.52 -27.08 -6.70
N GLN A 40 -0.93 -28.28 -6.30
CA GLN A 40 -0.72 -28.82 -4.96
C GLN A 40 0.73 -29.30 -4.72
N GLU A 41 1.65 -29.04 -5.65
CA GLU A 41 3.01 -29.56 -5.63
C GLU A 41 4.01 -28.44 -5.28
N GLY A 42 4.62 -28.51 -4.10
CA GLY A 42 5.68 -27.60 -3.67
C GLY A 42 5.32 -26.51 -2.64
N ARG A 43 4.16 -26.55 -1.98
CA ARG A 43 3.90 -25.65 -0.84
C ARG A 43 4.74 -26.09 0.37
N ILE A 44 5.65 -25.22 0.81
CA ILE A 44 6.39 -25.38 2.08
C ILE A 44 5.43 -25.05 3.24
N PRO A 45 5.30 -25.91 4.27
CA PRO A 45 4.56 -25.58 5.48
C PRO A 45 5.03 -24.27 6.12
N LEU A 46 4.12 -23.46 6.69
CA LEU A 46 4.46 -22.15 7.26
C LEU A 46 5.54 -22.26 8.36
N GLU A 47 5.55 -23.37 9.07
CA GLU A 47 6.50 -23.71 10.13
C GLU A 47 7.93 -23.88 9.60
N GLU A 48 8.06 -24.28 8.33
CA GLU A 48 9.33 -24.56 7.65
C GLU A 48 9.80 -23.37 6.79
N MET A 49 8.95 -22.36 6.58
CA MET A 49 9.31 -21.17 5.83
C MET A 49 10.29 -20.29 6.61
N SER A 50 11.34 -19.83 5.93
CA SER A 50 12.21 -18.76 6.45
C SER A 50 11.47 -17.43 6.54
N SER A 51 11.93 -16.53 7.42
CA SER A 51 11.38 -15.16 7.52
C SER A 51 11.40 -14.42 6.19
N ARG A 52 12.39 -14.69 5.33
CA ARG A 52 12.48 -14.12 3.98
C ARG A 52 11.34 -14.59 3.09
N GLN A 53 11.10 -15.90 3.03
CA GLN A 53 10.00 -16.47 2.22
C GLN A 53 8.63 -15.99 2.71
N ILE A 54 8.48 -15.82 4.03
CA ILE A 54 7.27 -15.22 4.62
C ILE A 54 7.11 -13.76 4.17
N GLY A 55 8.20 -12.98 4.16
CA GLY A 55 8.23 -11.61 3.65
C GLY A 55 7.80 -11.53 2.19
N GLU A 56 8.48 -12.28 1.32
CA GLU A 56 8.19 -12.36 -0.13
C GLU A 56 6.74 -12.77 -0.40
N LYS A 57 6.20 -13.71 0.38
CA LYS A 57 4.79 -14.10 0.25
C LYS A 57 3.82 -12.99 0.66
N GLY A 58 4.16 -12.25 1.72
CA GLY A 58 3.38 -11.09 2.14
C GLY A 58 3.38 -9.97 1.10
N GLU A 59 4.53 -9.72 0.45
CA GLU A 59 4.65 -8.78 -0.67
C GLU A 59 3.73 -9.17 -1.83
N GLU A 60 3.74 -10.44 -2.23
CA GLU A 60 2.88 -10.98 -3.28
C GLU A 60 1.39 -10.77 -2.96
N ILE A 61 0.99 -11.09 -1.72
CA ILE A 61 -0.40 -10.95 -1.25
C ILE A 61 -0.82 -9.47 -1.25
N ALA A 62 0.02 -8.58 -0.73
CA ALA A 62 -0.26 -7.15 -0.68
C ALA A 62 -0.38 -6.54 -2.08
N ALA A 63 0.49 -6.92 -3.03
CA ALA A 63 0.40 -6.48 -4.41
C ALA A 63 -0.94 -6.90 -5.04
N LYS A 64 -1.35 -8.16 -4.86
CA LYS A 64 -2.65 -8.65 -5.35
C LYS A 64 -3.82 -7.90 -4.69
N TYR A 65 -3.74 -7.61 -3.40
CA TYR A 65 -4.75 -6.83 -2.69
C TYR A 65 -4.88 -5.41 -3.24
N LEU A 66 -3.76 -4.71 -3.45
CA LEU A 66 -3.73 -3.37 -4.03
C LEU A 66 -4.33 -3.35 -5.45
N ILE A 67 -3.96 -4.32 -6.30
CA ILE A 67 -4.51 -4.45 -7.65
C ILE A 67 -6.03 -4.64 -7.60
N LYS A 68 -6.53 -5.53 -6.74
CA LYS A 68 -7.98 -5.74 -6.54
C LYS A 68 -8.71 -4.48 -6.05
N ARG A 69 -8.00 -3.56 -5.39
CA ARG A 69 -8.51 -2.27 -4.91
C ARG A 69 -8.37 -1.13 -5.93
N GLY A 70 -7.94 -1.42 -7.16
CA GLY A 70 -7.82 -0.44 -8.24
C GLY A 70 -6.48 0.29 -8.32
N TYR A 71 -5.50 -0.11 -7.51
CA TYR A 71 -4.15 0.46 -7.60
C TYR A 71 -3.40 -0.16 -8.77
N LYS A 72 -2.62 0.65 -9.47
CA LYS A 72 -1.65 0.16 -10.46
C LYS A 72 -0.27 0.04 -9.81
N ILE A 73 0.31 -1.15 -9.80
CA ILE A 73 1.68 -1.34 -9.30
C ILE A 73 2.65 -0.71 -10.31
N ILE A 74 3.46 0.25 -9.84
CA ILE A 74 4.51 0.88 -10.65
C ILE A 74 5.80 0.07 -10.52
N GLN A 75 6.19 -0.25 -9.29
CA GLN A 75 7.43 -0.96 -8.99
C GLN A 75 7.32 -1.71 -7.66
N THR A 76 8.01 -2.84 -7.55
CA THR A 76 8.21 -3.58 -6.30
C THR A 76 9.69 -3.56 -5.93
N ASN A 77 9.99 -3.59 -4.63
CA ASN A 77 11.34 -3.60 -4.09
C ASN A 77 12.21 -2.47 -4.65
N TRP A 78 11.66 -1.25 -4.61
CA TRP A 78 12.37 -0.05 -5.07
C TRP A 78 13.45 0.32 -4.05
N THR A 79 14.70 0.42 -4.51
CA THR A 79 15.84 0.82 -3.68
C THR A 79 16.46 2.11 -4.20
N CYS A 80 16.87 2.95 -3.27
CA CYS A 80 17.62 4.17 -3.52
C CYS A 80 18.72 4.34 -2.47
N GLN A 81 19.52 5.40 -2.59
CA GLN A 81 20.64 5.65 -1.68
C GLN A 81 20.25 5.77 -0.20
N ILE A 82 19.01 6.18 0.10
CA ILE A 82 18.53 6.45 1.46
C ILE A 82 17.63 5.35 2.02
N GLY A 83 17.37 4.29 1.26
CA GLY A 83 16.58 3.15 1.71
C GLY A 83 15.76 2.49 0.60
N GLU A 84 14.78 1.70 1.03
CA GLU A 84 13.93 0.88 0.18
C GLU A 84 12.44 1.08 0.50
N VAL A 85 11.61 0.75 -0.49
CA VAL A 85 10.14 0.71 -0.41
C VAL A 85 9.68 -0.60 -1.06
N ASP A 86 8.84 -1.35 -0.35
CA ASP A 86 8.39 -2.67 -0.79
C ASP A 86 7.52 -2.59 -2.04
N ILE A 87 6.55 -1.66 -2.07
CA ILE A 87 5.72 -1.40 -3.25
C ILE A 87 5.56 0.09 -3.50
N VAL A 88 5.74 0.50 -4.75
CA VAL A 88 5.29 1.80 -5.26
C VAL A 88 4.10 1.56 -6.19
N ALA A 89 2.98 2.20 -5.89
CA ALA A 89 1.73 2.06 -6.61
C ALA A 89 1.16 3.42 -7.02
N GLN A 90 0.19 3.40 -7.93
CA GLN A 90 -0.55 4.56 -8.40
C GLN A 90 -2.03 4.41 -8.05
N ASP A 91 -2.62 5.49 -7.53
CA ASP A 91 -4.03 5.63 -7.15
C ASP A 91 -4.59 6.92 -7.76
N GLY A 92 -5.15 6.81 -8.96
CA GLY A 92 -5.44 7.96 -9.81
C GLY A 92 -4.16 8.77 -10.10
N ASP A 93 -4.17 10.03 -9.71
CA ASP A 93 -3.02 10.95 -9.89
C ASP A 93 -1.98 10.84 -8.76
N ASN A 94 -2.21 9.99 -7.76
CA ASN A 94 -1.33 9.89 -6.60
C ASN A 94 -0.35 8.72 -6.75
N VAL A 95 0.91 8.97 -6.38
CA VAL A 95 1.90 7.91 -6.13
C VAL A 95 1.87 7.53 -4.66
N VAL A 96 1.77 6.23 -4.39
CA VAL A 96 1.64 5.65 -3.04
C VAL A 96 2.80 4.71 -2.77
N LEU A 97 3.59 5.03 -1.75
CA LEU A 97 4.67 4.19 -1.24
C LEU A 97 4.12 3.32 -0.11
N VAL A 98 4.31 2.00 -0.19
CA VAL A 98 3.71 1.02 0.72
C VAL A 98 4.82 0.21 1.41
N GLU A 99 4.81 0.25 2.74
CA GLU A 99 5.58 -0.66 3.60
C GLU A 99 4.74 -1.91 3.90
N ILE A 100 5.35 -3.08 3.81
CA ILE A 100 4.73 -4.38 4.04
C ILE A 100 5.37 -5.02 5.28
N LYS A 101 4.50 -5.46 6.19
CA LYS A 101 4.91 -6.08 7.45
C LYS A 101 4.21 -7.41 7.60
N THR A 102 4.86 -8.48 7.19
CA THR A 102 4.36 -9.84 7.44
C THR A 102 4.68 -10.25 8.86
N ARG A 103 3.66 -10.71 9.60
CA ARG A 103 3.83 -11.25 10.96
C ARG A 103 3.25 -12.65 11.03
N ARG A 104 3.98 -13.56 11.68
CA ARG A 104 3.45 -14.87 12.06
C ARG A 104 2.71 -14.74 13.38
N ILE A 105 1.39 -14.74 13.35
CA ILE A 105 0.56 -14.73 14.55
C ILE A 105 0.33 -16.20 14.94
N LEU A 106 1.11 -16.69 15.91
CA LEU A 106 1.01 -18.08 16.39
C LEU A 106 -0.10 -18.27 17.43
N ASN A 107 -0.56 -17.19 18.07
CA ASN A 107 -1.66 -17.18 19.02
C ASN A 107 -2.57 -15.99 18.66
N LYS A 108 -3.90 -16.13 18.82
CA LYS A 108 -4.91 -15.06 18.63
C LYS A 108 -4.78 -13.95 19.69
N ASP A 109 -3.59 -13.37 19.82
CA ASP A 109 -3.40 -12.17 20.60
C ASP A 109 -3.55 -10.98 19.66
N ASP A 110 -4.79 -10.49 19.57
CA ASP A 110 -5.19 -9.34 18.77
C ASP A 110 -4.55 -8.00 19.25
N SER A 111 -3.67 -8.07 20.26
CA SER A 111 -3.09 -6.90 20.93
C SER A 111 -2.01 -6.15 20.13
N ILE A 112 -1.59 -6.63 18.97
CA ILE A 112 -0.60 -5.92 18.13
C ILE A 112 -1.30 -5.26 16.95
N MET A 113 -1.89 -4.10 17.22
CA MET A 113 -2.50 -3.25 16.19
C MET A 113 -1.46 -2.82 15.14
N PRO A 114 -1.72 -3.02 13.83
CA PRO A 114 -0.79 -2.65 12.76
C PRO A 114 -0.47 -1.15 12.74
N GLU A 115 -1.40 -0.31 13.18
CA GLU A 115 -1.27 1.14 13.28
C GLU A 115 -0.14 1.55 14.23
N LEU A 116 0.05 0.80 15.34
CA LEU A 116 1.13 1.04 16.30
C LEU A 116 2.52 0.79 15.70
N ALA A 117 2.61 0.06 14.59
CA ALA A 117 3.87 -0.15 13.89
C ALA A 117 4.32 1.11 13.12
N VAL A 118 3.44 2.09 12.86
CA VAL A 118 3.74 3.30 12.08
C VAL A 118 4.20 4.44 13.00
N ASN A 119 5.38 4.26 13.61
CA ASN A 119 5.96 5.26 14.49
C ASN A 119 6.46 6.52 13.73
N ARG A 120 6.78 7.58 14.48
CA ARG A 120 7.29 8.85 13.92
C ARG A 120 8.53 8.67 13.04
N ALA A 121 9.45 7.78 13.43
CA ALA A 121 10.67 7.53 12.66
C ALA A 121 10.35 6.96 11.26
N LYS A 122 9.37 6.06 11.15
CA LYS A 122 8.92 5.56 9.85
C LYS A 122 8.25 6.63 9.02
N GLN A 123 7.43 7.48 9.62
CA GLN A 123 6.79 8.59 8.90
C GLN A 123 7.81 9.55 8.30
N GLU A 124 8.83 9.95 9.06
CA GLU A 124 9.89 10.83 8.53
C GLU A 124 10.73 10.14 7.44
N LYS A 125 11.04 8.84 7.62
CA LYS A 125 11.71 8.04 6.58
C LYS A 125 10.89 8.05 5.28
N TYR A 126 9.60 7.75 5.37
CA TYR A 126 8.72 7.68 4.20
C TYR A 126 8.48 9.03 3.52
N ARG A 127 8.46 10.14 4.27
CA ARG A 127 8.46 11.48 3.68
C ARG A 127 9.70 11.72 2.82
N THR A 128 10.87 11.32 3.34
CA THR A 128 12.13 11.51 2.63
C THR A 128 12.19 10.62 1.37
N LEU A 129 11.74 9.37 1.48
CA LEU A 129 11.62 8.45 0.35
C LEU A 129 10.64 8.97 -0.71
N ALA A 130 9.50 9.51 -0.31
CA ALA A 130 8.52 10.08 -1.25
C ALA A 130 9.09 11.27 -2.02
N LEU A 131 9.80 12.18 -1.34
CA LEU A 131 10.47 13.31 -1.99
C LEU A 131 11.55 12.85 -2.98
N MET A 132 12.35 11.85 -2.59
CA MET A 132 13.36 11.27 -3.49
C MET A 132 12.71 10.59 -4.69
N TYR A 133 11.63 9.84 -4.47
CA TYR A 133 10.89 9.17 -5.55
C TYR A 133 10.33 10.19 -6.55
N ALA A 134 9.70 11.26 -6.06
CA ALA A 134 9.19 12.35 -6.89
C ALA A 134 10.30 13.04 -7.71
N ALA A 135 11.44 13.33 -7.08
CA ALA A 135 12.58 13.97 -7.76
C ALA A 135 13.17 13.09 -8.88
N LEU A 136 13.17 11.76 -8.71
CA LEU A 136 13.66 10.81 -9.70
C LEU A 136 12.63 10.48 -10.80
N HIS A 137 11.34 10.75 -10.56
CA HIS A 137 10.24 10.42 -11.46
C HIS A 137 9.30 11.61 -11.73
N PRO A 138 9.80 12.69 -12.35
CA PRO A 138 9.03 13.92 -12.57
C PRO A 138 7.82 13.78 -13.50
N ALA A 139 7.65 12.63 -14.17
CA ALA A 139 6.48 12.34 -15.01
C ALA A 139 5.32 11.69 -14.24
N LEU A 140 5.53 11.31 -12.98
CA LEU A 140 4.56 10.60 -12.14
C LEU A 140 4.01 11.45 -10.99
N THR A 141 4.45 12.70 -10.86
CA THR A 141 4.11 13.66 -9.79
C THR A 141 3.93 15.04 -10.35
#